data_AF-A0A095SEF5-F1
#
_entry.id   AF-A0A095SEF5-F1
#
_cell.length_a   1.000
_cell.length_b   1.000
_cell.length_c   1.000
_cell.angle_alpha   90.00
_cell.angle_beta   90.00
_cell.angle_gamma   90.00
#
_symmetry.space_group_name_H-M   'P 1'
#
loop_
_entity.id
_entity.type
_entity.pdbx_description
1 polymer ?
#
loop_
_entity_poly.entity_id
_entity_poly.type
_entity_poly.pdbx_seq_one_letter_code
_entity_poly.pdbx_strand_id
1 'polypeptide(L)' 'MFEILVPYREASSRWFAVDAVSLGGNLYRITFVPDDAPALRFGEGDRVECEQQTDDGGHVRLLARRVAAPAW' A
#
# COMPACT_ATOMS: atom_id res chain seq x y z
N MET A 1 11.23 1.26 7.12
CA MET A 1 9.78 1.44 7.00
C MET A 1 9.54 2.29 5.78
N PHE A 2 8.60 1.92 4.92
CA PHE A 2 8.27 2.62 3.69
C PHE A 2 6.84 3.11 3.76
N GLU A 3 6.56 4.25 3.15
CA GLU A 3 5.21 4.68 2.87
C GLU A 3 4.71 4.01 1.58
N ILE A 4 3.53 3.40 1.64
CA ILE A 4 2.83 2.90 0.46
C ILE A 4 1.45 3.56 0.35
N LEU A 5 0.97 3.71 -0.87
CA LEU A 5 -0.35 4.25 -1.18
C LEU A 5 -1.36 3.11 -1.27
N VAL A 6 -2.35 3.14 -0.38
CA VAL A 6 -3.48 2.21 -0.38
C VAL A 6 -4.72 2.92 -0.96
N PRO A 7 -5.44 2.29 -1.90
CA PRO A 7 -6.62 2.90 -2.49
C PRO A 7 -7.78 2.88 -1.51
N TYR A 8 -8.63 3.90 -1.62
CA TYR A 8 -9.87 3.96 -0.83
C TYR A 8 -10.78 2.80 -1.25
N ARG A 9 -11.57 2.27 -0.31
CA ARG A 9 -12.50 1.16 -0.55
C ARG A 9 -13.46 1.46 -1.70
N GLU A 10 -14.08 2.64 -1.66
CA GLU A 10 -15.14 3.05 -2.59
C GLU A 10 -14.65 3.93 -3.76
N ALA A 11 -13.40 4.40 -3.75
CA ALA A 11 -12.86 5.30 -4.78
C ALA A 11 -11.40 4.96 -5.12
N SER A 12 -11.20 4.05 -6.08
CA SER A 12 -9.85 3.56 -6.45
C SER A 12 -8.92 4.57 -7.14
N SER A 13 -9.43 5.76 -7.47
CA SER A 13 -8.61 6.89 -7.93
C SER A 13 -8.04 7.72 -6.77
N ARG A 14 -8.52 7.50 -5.54
CA ARG A 14 -8.05 8.16 -4.32
C ARG A 14 -7.19 7.21 -3.51
N TRP A 15 -6.14 7.77 -2.93
CA TRP A 15 -5.08 7.02 -2.26
C TRP A 15 -4.76 7.64 -0.90
N PHE A 16 -4.39 6.80 0.05
CA PHE A 16 -3.96 7.20 1.38
C PHE A 16 -2.61 6.54 1.70
N ALA A 17 -1.72 7.31 2.30
CA ALA A 17 -0.40 6.86 2.71
C ALA A 17 -0.49 6.03 3.99
N VAL A 18 0.16 4.87 4.02
CA VAL A 18 0.25 4.01 5.20
C VAL A 18 1.67 3.47 5.34
N ASP A 19 2.05 3.07 6.54
CA ASP A 19 3.35 2.49 6.80
C ASP A 19 3.37 0.99 6.49
N ALA A 20 4.44 0.57 5.82
CA ALA A 20 4.69 -0.81 5.49
C ALA A 20 6.17 -1.20 5.60
N VAL A 21 6.40 -2.51 5.60
CA VAL A 21 7.73 -3.11 5.49
C VAL A 21 7.81 -3.96 4.22
N SER A 22 8.97 -3.92 3.53
CA SER A 22 9.20 -4.78 2.38
C SER A 22 9.39 -6.23 2.82
N LEU A 23 8.75 -7.15 2.11
CA LEU A 23 8.93 -8.60 2.24
C LEU A 23 9.82 -9.17 1.11
N GLY A 24 10.37 -8.30 0.26
CA GLY A 24 11.15 -8.65 -0.93
C GLY A 24 10.38 -8.50 -2.23
N GLY A 25 11.09 -8.16 -3.32
CA GLY A 25 10.49 -7.91 -4.63
C GLY A 25 9.47 -6.78 -4.59
N ASN A 26 8.27 -7.04 -5.09
CA ASN A 26 7.14 -6.11 -5.09
C ASN A 26 6.18 -6.33 -3.91
N LEU A 27 6.55 -7.15 -2.91
CA LEU A 27 5.67 -7.53 -1.81
C LEU A 27 5.97 -6.71 -0.55
N TYR A 28 4.91 -6.22 0.09
CA TYR A 28 4.97 -5.40 1.31
C TYR A 28 3.95 -5.89 2.34
N ARG A 29 4.20 -5.66 3.63
CA ARG A 29 3.22 -5.85 4.70
C ARG A 29 2.89 -4.50 5.31
N ILE A 30 1.60 -4.15 5.37
CA ILE A 30 1.13 -2.95 6.06
C ILE A 30 1.32 -3.17 7.56
N THR A 31 2.01 -2.24 8.21
CA THR A 31 2.34 -2.32 9.64
C THR A 31 1.58 -1.33 10.48
N PHE A 32 1.12 -0.23 9.89
CA PHE A 32 0.34 0.78 10.60
C PHE A 32 -0.59 1.53 9.64
N VAL A 33 -1.84 1.71 10.06
CA VAL A 33 -2.85 2.55 9.41
C VAL A 33 -3.33 3.59 10.42
N PRO A 34 -3.18 4.90 10.16
CA PRO A 34 -3.65 5.96 11.04
C PRO A 34 -5.14 5.83 11.40
N ASP A 35 -5.51 6.16 12.65
CA ASP A 35 -6.90 6.08 13.13
C ASP A 35 -7.86 7.01 12.37
N ASP A 36 -7.34 8.09 11.79
CA ASP A 36 -8.09 9.04 10.97
C ASP A 36 -8.12 8.67 9.47
N ALA A 37 -7.56 7.51 9.10
CA ALA A 37 -7.59 7.03 7.74
C ALA A 37 -9.03 6.80 7.26
N PRO A 38 -9.34 7.13 5.99
CA PRO A 38 -10.63 6.80 5.40
C PRO A 38 -10.77 5.27 5.27
N ALA A 39 -11.96 4.78 4.91
CA ALA A 39 -12.14 3.36 4.62
C ALA A 39 -11.22 2.91 3.47
N LEU A 40 -10.17 2.15 3.78
CA LEU A 40 -9.18 1.65 2.84
C LEU A 40 -9.54 0.25 2.31
N ARG A 41 -8.99 -0.12 1.14
CA ARG A 41 -9.14 -1.49 0.61
C ARG A 41 -8.32 -2.53 1.38
N PHE A 42 -7.19 -2.12 1.94
CA PHE A 42 -6.23 -2.98 2.65
C PHE A 42 -5.93 -2.35 4.01
N GLY A 43 -5.64 -3.17 5.00
CA GLY A 43 -5.43 -2.75 6.40
C GLY A 43 -4.14 -3.31 7.00
N GLU A 44 -3.92 -3.03 8.28
CA GLU A 44 -2.77 -3.54 9.02
C GLU A 44 -2.69 -5.07 8.97
N GLY A 45 -1.47 -5.60 8.79
CA GLY A 45 -1.19 -7.02 8.66
C GLY A 45 -1.33 -7.57 7.24
N ASP A 46 -2.07 -6.89 6.35
CA ASP A 46 -2.23 -7.33 4.97
C ASP A 46 -0.87 -7.35 4.25
N ARG A 47 -0.64 -8.45 3.51
CA ARG A 47 0.49 -8.57 2.58
C ARG A 47 0.00 -8.13 1.21
N VAL A 48 0.55 -7.05 0.68
CA VAL A 48 0.10 -6.45 -0.57
C VAL A 48 1.22 -6.41 -1.59
N GLU A 49 0.86 -6.70 -2.84
CA GLU A 49 1.73 -6.44 -3.97
C GLU A 49 1.60 -4.97 -4.37
N CYS A 50 2.75 -4.30 -4.46
CA CYS A 50 2.85 -2.90 -4.84
C CYS A 50 3.42 -2.75 -6.24
N GLU A 51 2.92 -1.76 -6.96
CA GLU A 51 3.51 -1.30 -8.21
C GLU A 51 4.28 0.00 -7.95
N GLN A 52 5.48 0.13 -8.54
CA GLN A 52 6.22 1.38 -8.52
C GLN A 52 5.73 2.29 -9.63
N GLN A 53 5.36 3.52 -9.28
CA GLN A 53 5.02 4.57 -10.22
C GLN A 53 5.85 5.80 -9.93
N THR A 54 6.48 6.37 -10.96
CA THR A 54 7.15 7.65 -10.87
C THR A 54 6.15 8.76 -11.19
N ASP A 55 6.00 9.74 -10.32
CA ASP A 55 5.18 10.92 -10.59
C ASP A 55 5.90 11.94 -11.49
N ASP A 56 5.19 12.96 -11.95
CA ASP A 56 5.73 14.00 -12.85
C ASP A 56 6.90 14.80 -12.25
N GLY A 57 7.06 14.73 -10.92
CA GLY A 57 8.20 15.32 -10.20
C GLY A 57 9.42 14.39 -10.10
N GLY A 58 9.34 13.18 -10.63
CA GLY A 58 10.39 12.17 -10.54
C GLY A 58 10.38 11.38 -9.23
N HIS A 59 9.38 11.53 -8.37
CA HIS A 59 9.30 10.78 -7.12
C HIS A 59 8.68 9.40 -7.34
N VAL A 60 9.32 8.37 -6.80
CA VAL A 60 8.81 7.00 -6.84
C VAL A 60 7.79 6.81 -5.73
N ARG A 61 6.60 6.32 -6.08
CA ARG A 61 5.53 5.92 -5.15
C ARG A 61 5.22 4.44 -5.30
N LEU A 62 4.88 3.80 -4.20
CA LEU A 62 4.47 2.40 -4.16
C LEU A 62 2.95 2.32 -4.03
N LEU A 63 2.26 1.80 -5.04
CA LEU A 63 0.79 1.68 -5.03
C LEU A 63 0.38 0.25 -4.72
N ALA A 64 -0.30 0.02 -3.61
CA ALA A 64 -0.86 -1.28 -3.26
C ALA A 64 -1.99 -1.65 -4.25
N ARG A 65 -1.85 -2.78 -4.94
CA ARG A 65 -2.79 -3.22 -5.99
C ARG A 65 -3.72 -4.35 -5.52
N ARG A 66 -3.18 -5.34 -4.81
CA ARG A 66 -3.91 -6.52 -4.34
C ARG A 66 -3.26 -7.15 -3.12
N VAL A 67 -4.04 -7.91 -2.37
CA VAL A 67 -3.53 -8.80 -1.32
C VAL A 67 -2.86 -10.01 -1.96
N ALA A 68 -1.65 -10.33 -1.51
CA ALA A 68 -0.91 -11.51 -1.91
C ALA A 68 -1.42 -12.75 -1.18
N ALA A 69 -1.36 -13.89 -1.83
CA ALA A 69 -1.65 -15.17 -1.19
C ALA A 69 -0.69 -15.43 0.00
N PRO A 70 -1.10 -16.24 0.98
CA PRO A 70 -0.19 -16.68 2.04
C PRO A 70 1.04 -17.35 1.43
N ALA A 71 2.21 -17.14 2.04
CA ALA A 71 3.38 -17.94 1.67
C ALA A 71 3.22 -19.28 2.39
N TRP A 72 3.10 -20.37 1.63
CA TRP A 72 3.08 -21.74 2.14
C TRP A 72 4.50 -22.23 2.43
#